data_AF-A0A7W8QNA7-F1
#
_entry.id   AF-A0A7W8QNA7-F1
#
_cell.length_a   1.000
_cell.length_b   1.000
_cell.length_c   1.000
_cell.angle_alpha   90.00
_cell.angle_beta   90.00
_cell.angle_gamma   90.00
#
_symmetry.space_group_name_H-M   'P 1'
#
loop_
_entity.id
_entity.type
_entity.pdbx_description
1 polymer ?
#
loop_
_entity_poly.entity_id
_entity_poly.type
_entity_poly.pdbx_seq_one_letter_code
_entity_poly.pdbx_strand_id
1 'polypeptide(L)'
;MGVSLYYTARRGHGLSEGELHGAIGIAIESDRDLFDELNEAIPAWKENGTVPEHVTDASEICEGLVLYRPDALTEPGVVLAGSTKVSHGGCGDEPMLMQLEYYTGFALGRLRRFLPDAEWHVHLDDVDLVWDEETGEYSLPAG
;
A
#
# COMPACT_ATOMS: atom_id res chain seq x y z
N MET A 1 16.03 -5.23 -5.52
CA MET A 1 14.84 -5.82 -6.16
C MET A 1 13.63 -5.15 -5.57
N GLY A 2 12.52 -5.03 -6.30
CA GLY A 2 11.28 -4.51 -5.76
C GLY A 2 10.19 -5.56 -5.88
N VAL A 3 9.22 -5.52 -4.97
CA VAL A 3 8.04 -6.39 -4.93
C VAL A 3 6.81 -5.52 -5.11
N SER A 4 5.74 -6.05 -5.68
CA SER A 4 4.51 -5.29 -5.88
C SER A 4 3.40 -5.77 -4.95
N LEU A 5 2.78 -4.83 -4.25
CA LEU A 5 1.61 -5.07 -3.43
C LEU A 5 0.37 -4.68 -4.24
N TYR A 6 -0.53 -5.62 -4.44
CA TYR A 6 -1.77 -5.44 -5.17
C TYR A 6 -2.93 -5.61 -4.22
N TYR A 7 -3.99 -4.82 -4.42
CA TYR A 7 -5.16 -4.84 -3.57
C TYR A 7 -6.41 -4.62 -4.41
N THR A 8 -7.44 -5.41 -4.12
CA THR A 8 -8.72 -5.39 -4.85
C THR A 8 -9.87 -5.55 -3.87
N ALA A 9 -10.90 -4.72 -4.03
CA ALA A 9 -12.15 -4.81 -3.30
C ALA A 9 -13.28 -5.19 -4.27
N ARG A 10 -14.11 -6.17 -3.88
CA ARG A 10 -15.22 -6.70 -4.67
C ARG A 10 -16.54 -6.61 -3.92
N ARG A 11 -17.60 -6.15 -4.58
CA ARG A 11 -18.99 -6.22 -4.05
C ARG A 11 -20.03 -6.08 -5.17
N GLY A 12 -21.29 -6.30 -4.83
CA GLY A 12 -22.41 -6.33 -5.79
C GLY A 12 -22.86 -4.98 -6.38
N HIS A 13 -22.29 -3.86 -5.93
CA HIS A 13 -22.60 -2.52 -6.44
C HIS A 13 -21.36 -1.64 -6.49
N GLY A 14 -21.30 -0.74 -7.48
CA GLY A 14 -20.20 0.20 -7.63
C GLY A 14 -20.00 1.12 -6.42
N LEU A 15 -18.86 1.82 -6.41
CA LEU A 15 -18.65 2.93 -5.49
C LEU A 15 -19.55 4.09 -5.84
N SER A 16 -20.17 4.70 -4.83
CA SER A 16 -20.70 6.05 -4.94
C SER A 16 -19.56 7.07 -5.11
N GLU A 17 -19.89 8.27 -5.59
CA GLU A 17 -18.92 9.37 -5.70
C GLU A 17 -18.25 9.69 -4.36
N GLY A 18 -19.02 9.65 -3.26
CA GLY A 18 -18.49 9.86 -1.91
C GLY A 18 -17.53 8.77 -1.45
N GLU A 19 -17.81 7.51 -1.77
CA GLU A 19 -16.90 6.39 -1.47
C GLU A 19 -15.62 6.47 -2.31
N LEU A 20 -15.73 6.81 -3.59
CA LEU A 20 -14.54 7.00 -4.44
C LEU A 20 -13.66 8.15 -3.90
N HIS A 21 -14.28 9.29 -3.58
CA HIS A 21 -13.54 10.43 -3.02
C HIS A 21 -12.91 10.09 -1.66
N GLY A 22 -13.65 9.38 -0.79
CA GLY A 22 -13.15 8.95 0.51
C GLY A 22 -11.97 7.97 0.41
N ALA A 23 -12.04 6.99 -0.49
CA ALA A 23 -10.96 6.04 -0.72
C ALA A 23 -9.69 6.75 -1.27
N ILE A 24 -9.85 7.70 -2.20
CA ILE A 24 -8.75 8.53 -2.68
C ILE A 24 -8.16 9.38 -1.55
N GLY A 25 -9.00 9.96 -0.68
CA GLY A 25 -8.55 10.72 0.49
C GLY A 25 -7.71 9.87 1.44
N ILE A 26 -8.17 8.65 1.76
CA ILE A 26 -7.42 7.71 2.60
C ILE A 26 -6.06 7.36 1.98
N ALA A 27 -6.00 7.12 0.67
CA ALA A 27 -4.75 6.85 -0.02
C ALA A 27 -3.78 8.04 0.11
N ILE A 28 -4.22 9.25 -0.22
CA ILE A 28 -3.40 10.48 -0.14
C ILE A 28 -2.90 10.75 1.28
N GLU A 29 -3.75 10.58 2.29
CA GLU A 29 -3.37 10.76 3.69
C GLU A 29 -2.33 9.73 4.12
N SER A 30 -2.58 8.45 3.82
CA SER A 30 -1.67 7.35 4.19
C SER A 30 -0.32 7.49 3.48
N ASP A 31 -0.32 7.93 2.22
CA ASP A 31 0.90 8.20 1.46
C ASP A 31 1.70 9.36 2.08
N ARG A 32 1.04 10.45 2.48
CA ARG A 32 1.72 11.55 3.15
C ARG A 32 2.37 11.10 4.45
N ASP A 33 1.61 10.40 5.29
CA ASP A 33 2.09 9.93 6.59
C ASP A 33 3.32 9.00 6.43
N LEU A 34 3.27 8.04 5.50
CA LEU A 34 4.42 7.17 5.22
C LEU A 34 5.61 7.93 4.63
N PHE A 35 5.38 8.87 3.72
CA PHE A 35 6.47 9.61 3.08
C PHE A 35 7.16 10.54 4.08
N ASP A 36 6.42 11.13 5.01
CA ASP A 36 6.98 11.91 6.11
C ASP A 36 7.86 11.01 7.01
N GLU A 37 7.38 9.82 7.41
CA GLU A 37 8.15 8.86 8.22
C GLU A 37 9.43 8.38 7.51
N LEU A 38 9.34 8.04 6.22
CA LEU A 38 10.50 7.65 5.42
C LEU A 38 11.49 8.82 5.29
N ASN A 39 11.02 10.04 5.07
CA ASN A 39 11.88 11.22 4.97
C ASN A 39 12.61 11.52 6.28
N GLU A 40 12.00 11.26 7.43
CA GLU A 40 12.66 11.34 8.74
C GLU A 40 13.75 10.27 8.91
N ALA A 41 13.56 9.07 8.34
CA ALA A 41 14.51 7.96 8.45
C ALA A 41 15.69 8.03 7.47
N ILE A 42 15.50 8.64 6.29
CA ILE A 42 16.51 8.72 5.21
C ILE A 42 17.90 9.19 5.68
N PRO A 43 18.05 10.26 6.51
CA PRO A 43 19.37 10.71 6.94
C PRO A 43 20.18 9.62 7.66
N ALA A 44 19.55 8.87 8.56
CA ALA A 44 20.21 7.78 9.29
C ALA A 44 20.57 6.61 8.35
N TRP A 45 19.70 6.31 7.38
CA TRP A 45 19.96 5.29 6.38
C TRP A 45 21.05 5.67 5.36
N LYS A 46 21.33 6.96 5.17
CA LYS A 46 22.50 7.38 4.39
C LYS A 46 23.79 7.13 5.16
N GLU A 47 23.81 7.50 6.44
CA GLU A 47 25.01 7.34 7.29
C GLU A 47 25.50 5.88 7.37
N ASN A 48 24.58 4.91 7.32
CA ASN A 48 24.91 3.48 7.36
C ASN A 48 24.94 2.80 5.98
N GLY A 49 24.68 3.53 4.90
CA GLY A 49 24.69 3.04 3.52
C GLY A 49 23.47 2.23 3.09
N THR A 50 22.41 2.15 3.90
CA THR A 50 21.12 1.53 3.53
C THR A 50 20.44 2.29 2.39
N VAL A 51 20.55 3.63 2.34
CA VAL A 51 20.00 4.46 1.27
C VAL A 51 21.14 5.19 0.56
N PRO A 52 21.17 5.24 -0.78
CA PRO A 52 22.19 5.99 -1.51
C PRO A 52 22.22 7.48 -1.17
N GLU A 53 23.42 8.06 -1.12
CA GLU A 53 23.64 9.48 -0.80
C GLU A 53 22.82 10.46 -1.67
N HIS A 54 22.53 10.07 -2.92
CA HIS A 54 21.80 10.91 -3.87
C HIS A 54 20.28 10.97 -3.62
N VAL A 55 19.71 10.03 -2.85
CA VAL A 55 18.27 10.02 -2.56
C VAL A 55 17.96 11.18 -1.64
N THR A 56 17.15 12.13 -2.07
CA THR A 56 16.81 13.32 -1.27
C THR A 56 15.39 13.30 -0.73
N ASP A 57 14.53 12.47 -1.29
CA ASP A 57 13.12 12.39 -0.94
C ASP A 57 12.61 10.94 -1.00
N ALA A 58 11.68 10.60 -0.10
CA ALA A 58 11.06 9.28 -0.02
C ALA A 58 10.39 8.85 -1.33
N SER A 59 9.88 9.78 -2.14
CA SER A 59 9.28 9.48 -3.45
C SER A 59 10.26 8.88 -4.47
N GLU A 60 11.57 8.99 -4.24
CA GLU A 60 12.58 8.34 -5.08
C GLU A 60 12.68 6.83 -4.79
N ILE A 61 12.24 6.40 -3.60
CA ILE A 61 12.42 5.02 -3.09
C ILE A 61 11.11 4.33 -2.67
N CYS A 62 9.98 5.03 -2.77
CA CYS A 62 8.65 4.59 -2.36
C CYS A 62 7.60 5.05 -3.39
N GLU A 63 6.63 4.18 -3.69
CA GLU A 63 5.44 4.52 -4.46
C GLU A 63 4.22 4.53 -3.52
N GLY A 64 3.38 5.56 -3.58
CA GLY A 64 2.15 5.61 -2.80
C GLY A 64 1.11 4.54 -3.21
N LEU A 65 -0.03 4.51 -2.53
CA LEU A 65 -1.18 3.68 -2.90
C LEU A 65 -1.81 4.19 -4.20
N VAL A 66 -1.42 3.60 -5.33
CA VAL A 66 -2.00 3.94 -6.63
C VAL A 66 -3.33 3.22 -6.83
N LEU A 67 -4.43 3.97 -6.78
CA LEU A 67 -5.76 3.47 -7.14
C LEU A 67 -5.96 3.54 -8.65
N TYR A 68 -6.45 2.45 -9.24
CA TYR A 68 -6.82 2.43 -10.65
C TYR A 68 -8.08 3.25 -10.89
N ARG A 69 -8.14 3.87 -12.07
CA ARG A 69 -9.32 4.63 -12.46
C ARG A 69 -10.54 3.69 -12.58
N PRO A 70 -11.74 4.10 -12.16
CA PRO A 70 -12.92 3.25 -12.22
C PRO A 70 -13.24 2.71 -13.63
N ASP A 71 -12.94 3.47 -14.67
CA ASP A 71 -13.12 3.07 -16.08
C ASP A 71 -12.12 2.02 -16.57
N ALA A 72 -11.02 1.83 -15.84
CA ALA A 72 -10.01 0.81 -16.10
C ALA A 72 -10.35 -0.54 -15.43
N LEU A 73 -11.35 -0.59 -14.54
CA LEU A 73 -11.77 -1.81 -13.87
C LEU A 73 -12.67 -2.64 -14.80
N THR A 74 -12.12 -3.69 -15.39
CA THR A 74 -12.83 -4.54 -16.36
C THR A 74 -13.43 -5.80 -15.75
N GLU A 75 -12.98 -6.19 -14.55
CA GLU A 75 -13.43 -7.40 -13.88
C GLU A 75 -14.81 -7.22 -13.22
N PRO A 76 -15.78 -8.12 -13.49
CA PRO A 76 -17.09 -8.05 -12.85
C PRO A 76 -17.01 -8.08 -11.32
N GLY A 77 -17.69 -7.14 -10.68
CA GLY A 77 -17.76 -7.05 -9.22
C GLY A 77 -16.56 -6.36 -8.56
N VAL A 78 -15.47 -6.07 -9.28
CA VAL A 78 -14.37 -5.24 -8.77
C VAL A 78 -14.81 -3.78 -8.72
N VAL A 79 -14.77 -3.18 -7.53
CA VAL A 79 -15.21 -1.80 -7.29
C VAL A 79 -14.06 -0.85 -6.99
N LEU A 80 -12.94 -1.39 -6.52
CA LEU A 80 -11.70 -0.69 -6.28
C LEU A 80 -10.54 -1.66 -6.51
N ALA A 81 -9.52 -1.21 -7.21
CA ALA A 81 -8.28 -1.96 -7.34
C ALA A 81 -7.10 -1.00 -7.43
N GLY A 82 -5.91 -1.49 -7.12
CA GLY A 82 -4.69 -0.73 -7.25
C GLY A 82 -3.46 -1.58 -6.98
N SER A 83 -2.32 -0.93 -7.12
CA SER A 83 -1.03 -1.54 -6.86
C SER A 83 -0.05 -0.49 -6.39
N THR A 84 0.83 -0.85 -5.46
CA THR A 84 2.02 -0.07 -5.13
C THR A 84 3.26 -0.94 -5.30
N LYS A 85 4.33 -0.35 -5.83
CA LYS A 85 5.65 -0.96 -5.82
C LYS A 85 6.35 -0.66 -4.51
N VAL A 86 6.70 -1.72 -3.82
CA VAL A 86 7.52 -1.69 -2.62
C VAL A 86 8.98 -1.93 -3.02
N SER A 87 9.83 -1.02 -2.58
CA SER A 87 11.29 -1.00 -2.81
C SER A 87 11.79 -0.56 -4.20
N HIS A 88 12.84 0.25 -4.13
CA HIS A 88 13.66 0.72 -5.24
C HIS A 88 15.01 -0.01 -5.26
N GLY A 89 15.49 -0.36 -6.46
CA GLY A 89 16.62 -1.28 -6.68
C GLY A 89 18.02 -0.84 -6.19
N GLY A 90 18.13 0.20 -5.38
CA GLY A 90 19.39 0.72 -4.84
C GLY A 90 19.45 0.83 -3.31
N CYS A 91 18.39 0.44 -2.60
CA CYS A 91 18.31 0.50 -1.14
C CYS A 91 18.51 -0.86 -0.49
N GLY A 92 18.86 -0.86 0.81
CA GLY A 92 18.79 -2.02 1.69
C GLY A 92 17.34 -2.41 2.01
N ASP A 93 17.18 -3.36 2.94
CA ASP A 93 15.87 -3.96 3.23
C ASP A 93 15.03 -3.09 4.18
N GLU A 94 15.63 -2.20 4.97
CA GLU A 94 14.90 -1.41 5.98
C GLU A 94 13.81 -0.50 5.39
N PRO A 95 14.04 0.27 4.30
CA PRO A 95 12.98 1.05 3.67
C PRO A 95 11.84 0.17 3.12
N MET A 96 12.18 -1.02 2.60
CA MET A 96 11.20 -1.97 2.10
C MET A 96 10.33 -2.52 3.24
N LEU A 97 10.93 -2.91 4.36
CA LEU A 97 10.21 -3.42 5.52
C LEU A 97 9.28 -2.36 6.11
N MET A 98 9.75 -1.11 6.24
CA MET A 98 8.91 0.00 6.72
C MET A 98 7.71 0.25 5.80
N GLN A 99 7.91 0.25 4.48
CA GLN A 99 6.81 0.36 3.51
C GLN A 99 5.80 -0.79 3.67
N LEU A 100 6.28 -2.04 3.74
CA LEU A 100 5.41 -3.21 3.88
C LEU A 100 4.62 -3.16 5.18
N GLU A 101 5.29 -2.95 6.31
CA GLU A 101 4.66 -2.85 7.63
C GLU A 101 3.58 -1.77 7.65
N TYR A 102 3.87 -0.60 7.06
CA TYR A 102 2.90 0.49 7.00
C TYR A 102 1.70 0.14 6.11
N TYR A 103 1.92 -0.40 4.91
CA TYR A 103 0.82 -0.73 4.01
C TYR A 103 -0.05 -1.86 4.57
N THR A 104 0.54 -2.93 5.07
CA THR A 104 -0.19 -4.11 5.54
C THR A 104 -0.76 -3.93 6.95
N GLY A 105 -0.05 -3.22 7.83
CA GLY A 105 -0.48 -2.96 9.22
C GLY A 105 -1.43 -1.78 9.36
N PHE A 106 -1.43 -0.83 8.42
CA PHE A 106 -2.22 0.40 8.59
C PHE A 106 -3.05 0.79 7.38
N ALA A 107 -2.41 1.13 6.26
CA ALA A 107 -3.07 1.82 5.16
C ALA A 107 -4.17 0.98 4.50
N LEU A 108 -3.89 -0.29 4.19
CA LEU A 108 -4.89 -1.21 3.62
C LEU A 108 -6.02 -1.54 4.61
N GLY A 109 -5.72 -1.60 5.91
CA GLY A 109 -6.73 -1.77 6.94
C GLY A 109 -7.70 -0.59 7.00
N ARG A 110 -7.22 0.65 6.83
CA ARG A 110 -8.08 1.84 6.73
C ARG A 110 -9.02 1.75 5.52
N LEU A 111 -8.49 1.39 4.36
CA LEU A 111 -9.30 1.21 3.15
C LEU A 111 -10.36 0.11 3.31
N ARG A 112 -9.98 -1.05 3.87
CA ARG A 112 -10.92 -2.15 4.15
C ARG A 112 -12.04 -1.74 5.09
N ARG A 113 -11.72 -1.05 6.18
CA ARG A 113 -12.74 -0.56 7.15
C ARG A 113 -13.67 0.49 6.54
N PHE A 114 -13.19 1.24 5.55
CA PHE A 114 -14.00 2.23 4.83
C PHE A 114 -14.99 1.60 3.84
N LEU A 115 -14.68 0.43 3.29
CA LEU A 115 -15.57 -0.38 2.44
C LEU A 115 -15.88 -1.73 3.12
N PRO A 116 -16.63 -1.73 4.24
CA PRO A 116 -16.80 -2.90 5.10
C PRO A 116 -17.67 -4.00 4.49
N ASP A 117 -18.42 -3.69 3.44
CA ASP A 117 -19.28 -4.62 2.70
C ASP A 117 -18.58 -5.25 1.47
N ALA A 118 -17.32 -4.88 1.23
CA ALA A 118 -16.52 -5.45 0.17
C ALA A 118 -15.67 -6.63 0.65
N GLU A 119 -15.53 -7.64 -0.23
CA GLU A 119 -14.53 -8.68 -0.10
C GLU A 119 -13.18 -8.14 -0.59
N TRP A 120 -12.15 -8.24 0.25
CA TRP A 120 -10.81 -7.74 -0.07
C TRP A 120 -9.84 -8.88 -0.35
N HIS A 121 -9.10 -8.75 -1.44
CA HIS A 121 -7.96 -9.59 -1.77
C HIS A 121 -6.72 -8.71 -1.87
N VAL A 122 -5.66 -9.12 -1.17
CA VAL A 122 -4.37 -8.42 -1.16
C VAL A 122 -3.29 -9.46 -1.42
N HIS A 123 -2.40 -9.20 -2.37
CA HIS A 123 -1.26 -10.08 -2.65
C HIS A 123 0.03 -9.28 -2.80
N LEU A 124 1.12 -9.85 -2.29
CA LEU A 124 2.49 -9.38 -2.47
C LEU A 124 3.15 -10.27 -3.53
N ASP A 125 3.34 -9.74 -4.73
CA ASP A 125 3.64 -10.50 -5.95
C ASP A 125 2.70 -11.72 -6.06
N ASP A 126 3.24 -12.94 -6.02
CA ASP A 126 2.47 -14.18 -6.16
C ASP A 126 1.95 -14.74 -4.82
N VAL A 127 2.05 -13.99 -3.72
CA VAL A 127 1.68 -14.43 -2.36
C VAL A 127 0.45 -13.69 -1.85
N ASP A 128 -0.65 -14.42 -1.67
CA ASP A 128 -1.86 -13.87 -1.01
C ASP A 128 -1.60 -13.57 0.47
N LEU A 129 -1.93 -12.35 0.89
CA LEU A 129 -1.88 -11.94 2.29
C LEU A 129 -3.17 -12.31 3.02
N VAL A 130 -3.04 -12.65 4.30
CA VAL A 130 -4.14 -13.04 5.17
C VAL A 130 -4.57 -11.83 5.99
N TRP A 131 -5.86 -11.54 6.00
CA TRP A 131 -6.45 -10.56 6.90
C TRP A 131 -6.65 -11.14 8.29
N ASP A 132 -6.18 -10.44 9.30
CA ASP A 132 -6.40 -10.75 10.70
C ASP A 132 -7.50 -9.83 11.26
N GLU A 133 -8.63 -10.43 11.65
CA GLU A 133 -9.79 -9.68 12.15
C GLU A 133 -9.57 -9.10 13.57
N GLU A 134 -8.64 -9.64 14.36
CA GLU A 134 -8.37 -9.17 15.73
C GLU A 134 -7.50 -7.91 15.73
N THR A 135 -6.47 -7.90 14.89
CA THR A 135 -5.52 -6.79 14.74
C THR A 135 -5.99 -5.76 13.72
N GLY A 136 -6.75 -6.18 12.71
CA GLY A 136 -7.16 -5.32 11.60
C GLY A 136 -6.02 -5.03 10.63
N GLU A 137 -5.14 -6.02 10.43
CA GLU A 137 -3.91 -5.96 9.65
C GLU A 137 -3.84 -7.12 8.64
N TYR A 138 -3.04 -6.94 7.58
CA TYR A 138 -2.66 -8.01 6.66
C TYR A 138 -1.31 -8.60 7.06
N SER A 139 -1.18 -9.92 6.95
CA SER A 139 0.06 -10.64 7.24
C SER A 139 0.36 -11.68 6.16
N LEU A 140 1.62 -12.10 6.09
CA LEU A 140 1.99 -13.25 5.27
C LEU A 140 1.32 -14.52 5.84
N PRO A 141 0.90 -15.47 4.99
CA PRO A 141 0.31 -16.72 5.46
C PRO A 141 1.32 -17.50 6.30
N ALA A 142 0.86 -18.07 7.41
CA ALA A 142 1.66 -19.03 8.18
C ALA A 142 1.92 -20.28 7.30
N GLY A 143 3.20 -20.60 7.09
CA GLY A 143 3.64 -21.77 6.32
C GLY A 143 3.44 -23.11 7.01
#